data_AF-C6HL58-F1
#
_entry.id   AF-C6HL58-F1
#
_cell.length_a   1.000
_cell.length_b   1.000
_cell.length_c   1.000
_cell.angle_alpha   90.00
_cell.angle_beta   90.00
_cell.angle_gamma   90.00
#
_symmetry.space_group_name_H-M   'P 1'
#
loop_
_entity.id
_entity.type
_entity.pdbx_description
1 polymer ?
#
loop_
_entity_poly.entity_id
_entity_poly.type
_entity_poly.pdbx_seq_one_letter_code
_entity_poly.pdbx_strand_id
1 'polypeptide(L)'
;MALPFDNLADQMSQLDTARNVVLGDAALYPQIVQGILPIIGAKARIELRRWGADFLAETFASPALAQQPKQKLSTQVVQTLWELLENPEEDASVVKGVIQTAASIYPLLWERVDGAILPLKGSNSSSAWVAWF
;
A
#
# COMPACT_ATOMS: atom_id res chain seq x y z
N MET A 1 -29.80 -13.51 14.27
CA MET A 1 -29.14 -12.19 14.31
C MET A 1 -28.13 -12.17 13.17
N ALA A 2 -28.35 -11.36 12.14
CA ALA A 2 -27.42 -11.21 11.01
C ALA A 2 -26.28 -10.26 11.41
N LEU A 3 -25.05 -10.58 11.01
CA LEU A 3 -23.86 -9.79 11.32
C LEU A 3 -23.95 -8.40 10.64
N PRO A 4 -23.49 -7.30 11.25
CA PRO A 4 -23.79 -5.93 10.80
C PRO A 4 -23.02 -5.47 9.54
N PHE A 5 -22.64 -6.37 8.63
CA PHE A 5 -21.81 -6.06 7.46
C PHE A 5 -22.39 -6.53 6.12
N ASP A 6 -23.66 -6.92 6.04
CA ASP A 6 -24.22 -7.48 4.81
C ASP A 6 -24.48 -6.42 3.70
N ASN A 7 -24.54 -5.13 4.05
CA ASN A 7 -24.82 -4.06 3.10
C ASN A 7 -23.53 -3.44 2.52
N LEU A 8 -23.35 -3.60 1.20
CA LEU A 8 -22.23 -3.04 0.45
C LEU A 8 -22.12 -1.51 0.63
N ALA A 9 -23.25 -0.81 0.63
CA ALA A 9 -23.27 0.64 0.68
C ALA A 9 -22.69 1.17 2.00
N ASP A 10 -22.98 0.49 3.11
CA ASP A 10 -22.47 0.86 4.43
C ASP A 10 -20.96 0.58 4.53
N GLN A 11 -20.50 -0.54 3.96
CA GLN A 11 -19.06 -0.85 3.88
C GLN A 11 -18.31 0.19 3.04
N MET A 12 -18.84 0.55 1.89
CA MET A 12 -18.25 1.59 1.03
C MET A 12 -18.17 2.94 1.76
N SER A 13 -19.25 3.35 2.44
CA SER A 13 -19.27 4.59 3.21
C SER A 13 -18.25 4.59 4.35
N GLN A 14 -18.03 3.45 5.00
CA GLN A 14 -17.02 3.31 6.05
C GLN A 14 -15.60 3.41 5.49
N LEU A 15 -15.34 2.79 4.33
CA LEU A 15 -14.06 2.90 3.63
C LEU A 15 -13.76 4.36 3.24
N ASP A 16 -14.73 5.07 2.66
CA ASP A 16 -14.58 6.48 2.31
C ASP A 16 -14.33 7.36 3.53
N THR A 17 -14.99 7.06 4.66
CA THR A 17 -14.73 7.74 5.94
C THR A 17 -13.28 7.50 6.39
N ALA A 18 -12.79 6.26 6.33
CA ALA A 18 -11.42 5.92 6.69
C ALA A 18 -10.39 6.64 5.80
N ARG A 19 -10.68 6.78 4.51
CA ARG A 19 -9.85 7.55 3.58
C ARG A 19 -9.81 9.04 3.92
N ASN A 20 -10.95 9.64 4.25
CA ASN A 20 -10.99 11.04 4.67
C ASN A 20 -10.19 11.29 5.96
N VAL A 21 -10.18 10.33 6.89
CA VAL A 21 -9.39 10.42 8.12
C VAL A 21 -7.89 10.51 7.83
N VAL A 22 -7.36 9.65 6.96
CA VAL A 22 -5.92 9.67 6.62
C VAL A 22 -5.51 10.86 5.76
N LEU A 23 -6.44 11.44 5.00
CA LEU A 23 -6.21 12.71 4.29
C LEU A 23 -6.12 13.89 5.26
N GLY A 24 -6.85 13.84 6.38
CA GLY A 24 -6.74 14.83 7.46
C GLY A 24 -5.48 14.65 8.32
N ASP A 25 -5.08 13.40 8.56
CA ASP A 25 -3.87 13.07 9.32
C ASP A 25 -3.13 11.86 8.73
N ALA A 26 -2.03 12.15 8.03
CA ALA A 26 -1.19 11.15 7.39
C ALA A 26 -0.49 10.21 8.40
N ALA A 27 -0.41 10.55 9.68
CA ALA A 27 0.15 9.66 10.69
C ALA A 27 -0.72 8.40 10.89
N LEU A 28 -1.98 8.44 10.49
CA LEU A 28 -2.94 7.34 10.64
C LEU A 28 -2.89 6.32 9.50
N TYR A 29 -2.22 6.61 8.39
CA TYR A 29 -2.09 5.69 7.25
C TYR A 29 -1.70 4.26 7.66
N PRO A 30 -0.69 4.03 8.53
CA PRO A 30 -0.29 2.67 8.87
C PRO A 30 -1.40 1.86 9.53
N GLN A 31 -2.15 2.47 10.44
CA GLN A 31 -3.24 1.80 11.15
C GLN A 31 -4.43 1.53 10.22
N ILE A 32 -4.79 2.52 9.39
CA ILE A 32 -5.94 2.43 8.50
C ILE A 32 -5.68 1.42 7.37
N VAL A 33 -4.50 1.45 6.75
CA VAL A 33 -4.12 0.45 5.73
C VAL A 33 -4.20 -0.96 6.32
N GLN A 34 -3.63 -1.20 7.50
CA GLN A 34 -3.68 -2.51 8.15
C GLN A 34 -5.12 -2.99 8.42
N GLY A 35 -6.02 -2.08 8.82
CA GLY A 35 -7.43 -2.41 9.05
C GLY A 35 -8.19 -2.73 7.76
N ILE A 36 -7.81 -2.11 6.64
CA ILE A 36 -8.50 -2.25 5.35
C ILE A 36 -8.06 -3.51 4.58
N LEU A 37 -6.79 -3.92 4.69
CA LEU A 37 -6.26 -5.09 3.95
C LEU A 37 -7.16 -6.34 3.98
N PRO A 38 -7.70 -6.81 5.14
CA PRO A 38 -8.60 -7.96 5.16
C PRO A 38 -9.95 -7.73 4.45
N ILE A 39 -10.36 -6.47 4.25
CA ILE A 39 -11.63 -6.08 3.62
C ILE A 39 -11.50 -6.07 2.09
N ILE A 40 -10.31 -5.75 1.56
CA ILE A 40 -10.06 -5.56 0.12
C ILE A 40 -9.32 -6.72 -0.54
N GLY A 41 -9.18 -7.86 0.15
CA GLY A 41 -8.45 -9.02 -0.35
C GLY A 41 -9.05 -9.64 -1.63
N ALA A 42 -8.34 -10.58 -2.25
CA ALA A 42 -8.72 -11.16 -3.55
C ALA A 42 -10.11 -11.82 -3.59
N LYS A 43 -10.64 -12.25 -2.43
CA LYS A 43 -11.98 -12.85 -2.29
C LYS A 43 -13.09 -11.84 -1.98
N ALA A 44 -12.75 -10.57 -1.77
CA ALA A 44 -13.72 -9.52 -1.48
C ALA A 44 -14.60 -9.20 -2.70
N ARG A 45 -15.70 -8.48 -2.52
CA ARG A 45 -16.52 -8.01 -3.64
C ARG A 45 -15.72 -7.04 -4.53
N ILE A 46 -16.01 -7.01 -5.83
CA ILE A 46 -15.21 -6.24 -6.80
C ILE A 46 -15.14 -4.75 -6.47
N GLU A 47 -16.21 -4.18 -5.92
CA GLU A 47 -16.27 -2.77 -5.51
C GLU A 47 -15.27 -2.46 -4.39
N LEU A 48 -15.12 -3.37 -3.44
CA LEU A 48 -14.16 -3.25 -2.33
C LEU A 48 -12.73 -3.38 -2.84
N ARG A 49 -12.48 -4.30 -3.78
CA ARG A 49 -11.15 -4.48 -4.40
C ARG A 49 -10.76 -3.26 -5.23
N ARG A 50 -11.68 -2.70 -6.02
CA ARG A 50 -11.47 -1.46 -6.79
C ARG A 50 -11.13 -0.30 -5.87
N TRP A 51 -11.94 -0.07 -4.84
CA TRP A 51 -11.69 0.97 -3.87
C TRP A 51 -10.34 0.78 -3.16
N GLY A 52 -10.02 -0.46 -2.77
CA GLY A 52 -8.75 -0.79 -2.13
C GLY A 52 -7.55 -0.53 -3.01
N ALA A 53 -7.61 -0.91 -4.29
CA ALA A 53 -6.54 -0.66 -5.26
C ALA A 53 -6.29 0.85 -5.47
N ASP A 54 -7.35 1.64 -5.60
CA ASP A 54 -7.25 3.10 -5.72
C ASP A 54 -6.66 3.73 -4.45
N PHE A 55 -7.16 3.31 -3.27
CA PHE A 55 -6.68 3.80 -1.98
C PHE A 55 -5.20 3.48 -1.73
N LEU A 56 -4.76 2.27 -2.06
CA LEU A 56 -3.36 1.87 -1.94
C LEU A 56 -2.47 2.65 -2.91
N ALA A 57 -2.91 2.82 -4.16
CA ALA A 57 -2.16 3.61 -5.14
C ALA A 57 -1.95 5.05 -4.66
N GLU A 58 -3.00 5.68 -4.12
CA GLU A 58 -2.92 7.02 -3.54
C GLU A 58 -2.03 7.08 -2.31
N THR A 59 -2.14 6.10 -1.41
CA THR A 59 -1.36 6.06 -0.17
C THR A 59 0.15 6.03 -0.46
N PHE A 60 0.58 5.18 -1.41
CA PHE A 60 2.00 5.07 -1.74
C PHE A 60 2.49 6.22 -2.63
N ALA A 61 1.62 6.83 -3.43
CA ALA A 61 1.92 8.06 -4.18
C ALA A 61 1.96 9.32 -3.29
N SER A 62 1.27 9.33 -2.15
CA SER A 62 1.13 10.52 -1.29
C SER A 62 2.46 11.00 -0.73
N PRO A 63 2.87 12.27 -0.94
CA PRO A 63 4.09 12.82 -0.35
C PRO A 63 3.95 13.09 1.16
N ALA A 64 2.74 13.09 1.71
CA ALA A 64 2.47 13.37 3.12
C ALA A 64 2.93 12.22 4.04
N LEU A 65 3.00 11.00 3.54
CA LEU A 65 3.44 9.84 4.29
C LEU A 65 4.97 9.70 4.22
N ALA A 66 5.64 9.78 5.37
CA ALA A 66 7.09 9.65 5.45
C ALA A 66 7.60 8.28 4.94
N GLN A 67 8.84 8.25 4.47
CA GLN A 67 9.46 7.08 3.84
C GLN A 67 9.56 5.85 4.76
N GLN A 68 9.90 6.04 6.04
CA GLN A 68 10.06 4.94 7.01
C GLN A 68 8.72 4.17 7.22
N PRO A 69 7.57 4.83 7.49
CA PRO A 69 6.26 4.17 7.46
C PRO A 69 5.92 3.49 6.14
N LYS A 70 6.20 4.12 4.98
CA LYS A 70 5.94 3.51 3.67
C LYS A 70 6.69 2.20 3.47
N GLN A 71 7.97 2.15 3.86
CA GLN A 71 8.78 0.93 3.79
C GLN A 71 8.25 -0.20 4.69
N LYS A 72 7.67 0.13 5.85
CA LYS A 72 7.02 -0.89 6.69
C LYS A 72 5.73 -1.38 6.03
N LEU A 73 4.89 -0.47 5.56
CA LEU A 73 3.62 -0.82 4.93
C LEU A 73 3.78 -1.60 3.64
N SER A 74 4.81 -1.31 2.83
CA SER A 74 5.06 -2.05 1.60
C SER A 74 5.19 -3.55 1.86
N THR A 75 5.91 -3.97 2.89
CA THR A 75 6.05 -5.39 3.23
C THR A 75 4.74 -6.07 3.61
N GLN A 76 3.76 -5.32 4.12
CA GLN A 76 2.44 -5.83 4.51
C GLN A 76 1.49 -5.88 3.33
N VAL A 77 1.58 -4.91 2.42
CA VAL A 77 0.67 -4.74 1.28
C VAL A 77 1.05 -5.65 0.09
N VAL A 78 2.33 -5.97 -0.09
CA VAL A 78 2.83 -6.75 -1.24
C VAL A 78 2.12 -8.10 -1.39
N GLN A 79 1.84 -8.80 -0.29
CA GLN A 79 1.13 -10.08 -0.35
C GLN A 79 -0.29 -9.91 -0.91
N THR A 80 -1.01 -8.89 -0.47
CA THR A 80 -2.37 -8.59 -0.97
C THR A 80 -2.34 -8.17 -2.44
N LEU A 81 -1.35 -7.38 -2.87
CA LEU A 81 -1.20 -7.01 -4.29
C LEU A 81 -0.95 -8.23 -5.18
N TRP A 82 -0.13 -9.17 -4.71
CA TRP A 82 0.13 -10.42 -5.41
C TRP A 82 -1.16 -11.25 -5.57
N GLU A 83 -1.90 -11.45 -4.48
CA GLU A 83 -3.16 -12.20 -4.49
C GLU A 83 -4.20 -11.58 -5.42
N LEU A 84 -4.25 -10.25 -5.51
CA LEU A 84 -5.10 -9.55 -6.46
C LEU A 84 -4.67 -9.81 -7.91
N LEU A 85 -3.37 -9.77 -8.23
CA LEU A 85 -2.89 -10.05 -9.59
C LEU A 85 -3.04 -11.50 -10.03
N GLU A 86 -2.99 -12.45 -9.10
CA GLU A 86 -3.14 -13.87 -9.39
C GLU A 86 -4.60 -14.26 -9.71
N ASN A 87 -5.56 -13.41 -9.38
CA ASN A 87 -6.97 -13.65 -9.66
C ASN A 87 -7.31 -13.39 -11.14
N PRO A 88 -7.66 -14.42 -11.93
CA PRO A 88 -7.89 -14.29 -13.38
C PRO A 88 -9.18 -13.53 -13.73
N GLU A 89 -10.10 -13.35 -12.78
CA GLU A 89 -11.37 -12.64 -12.97
C GLU A 89 -11.28 -11.16 -12.55
N GLU A 90 -10.09 -10.60 -12.41
CA GLU A 90 -9.96 -9.21 -11.98
C GLU A 90 -10.36 -8.18 -13.02
N ASP A 91 -10.87 -7.07 -12.51
CA ASP A 91 -11.20 -5.90 -13.31
C ASP A 91 -9.93 -5.11 -13.69
N ALA A 92 -9.93 -4.56 -14.90
CA ALA A 92 -8.82 -3.75 -15.41
C ALA A 92 -8.46 -2.55 -14.50
N SER A 93 -9.44 -1.97 -13.80
CA SER A 93 -9.21 -0.86 -12.87
C SER A 93 -8.44 -1.32 -11.64
N VAL A 94 -8.76 -2.50 -11.10
CA VAL A 94 -8.05 -3.10 -9.96
C VAL A 94 -6.60 -3.36 -10.35
N VAL A 95 -6.38 -4.04 -11.49
CA VAL A 95 -5.04 -4.37 -11.98
C VAL A 95 -4.19 -3.11 -12.18
N LYS A 96 -4.77 -2.05 -12.75
CA LYS A 96 -4.10 -0.76 -12.92
C LYS A 96 -3.66 -0.17 -11.57
N GLY A 97 -4.56 -0.09 -10.59
CA GLY A 97 -4.24 0.44 -9.26
C GLY A 97 -3.16 -0.38 -8.54
N VAL A 98 -3.24 -1.71 -8.67
CA VAL A 98 -2.23 -2.63 -8.12
C VAL A 98 -0.86 -2.39 -8.75
N ILE A 99 -0.77 -2.28 -10.08
CA ILE A 99 0.50 -1.99 -10.78
C ILE A 99 1.07 -0.63 -10.37
N GLN A 100 0.23 0.41 -10.26
CA GLN A 100 0.65 1.74 -9.80
C GLN A 100 1.21 1.71 -8.37
N THR A 101 0.56 0.93 -7.50
CA THR A 101 1.03 0.72 -6.14
C THR A 101 2.37 -0.02 -6.13
N ALA A 102 2.49 -1.11 -6.90
CA ALA A 102 3.71 -1.90 -7.00
C ALA A 102 4.89 -1.08 -7.54
N ALA A 103 4.65 -0.23 -8.54
CA ALA A 103 5.66 0.68 -9.09
C ALA A 103 6.18 1.67 -8.04
N SER A 104 5.31 2.15 -7.14
CA SER A 104 5.69 3.05 -6.04
C SER A 104 6.42 2.32 -4.90
N ILE A 105 6.11 1.05 -4.69
CA ILE A 105 6.72 0.21 -3.65
C ILE A 105 8.11 -0.29 -4.02
N TYR A 106 8.34 -0.65 -5.29
CA TYR A 106 9.59 -1.23 -5.76
C TYR A 106 10.87 -0.48 -5.32
N PRO A 107 11.00 0.86 -5.53
CA PRO A 107 12.19 1.59 -5.08
C PRO A 107 12.37 1.56 -3.55
N LEU A 108 11.28 1.57 -2.78
CA LEU A 108 11.32 1.54 -1.32
C LEU A 108 11.86 0.21 -0.77
N LEU A 109 11.53 -0.90 -1.44
CA LEU A 109 12.05 -2.23 -1.07
C LEU A 109 13.52 -2.35 -1.43
N TRP A 110 13.94 -1.80 -2.56
CA TRP A 110 15.34 -1.80 -2.98
C TRP A 110 16.23 -1.06 -1.97
N GLU A 111 15.86 0.17 -1.58
CA GLU A 111 16.57 0.93 -0.54
C GLU A 111 16.65 0.19 0.79
N ARG A 112 15.57 -0.52 1.16
CA ARG A 112 15.49 -1.30 2.40
C ARG A 112 16.48 -2.46 2.39
N VAL A 113 16.63 -3.14 1.24
CA VAL A 113 17.57 -4.25 1.05
C VAL A 113 19.01 -3.74 1.05
N ASP A 114 19.32 -2.66 0.32
CA ASP A 114 20.65 -2.05 0.35
C ASP A 114 21.05 -1.59 1.76
N GLY A 115 20.13 -0.96 2.49
CA GLY A 115 20.34 -0.59 3.89
C GLY A 115 20.51 -1.78 4.84
N ALA A 116 19.92 -2.94 4.52
CA ALA A 116 20.08 -4.17 5.29
C ALA A 116 21.36 -4.95 4.95
N ILE A 117 21.88 -4.80 3.73
CA ILE A 117 23.16 -5.38 3.28
C ILE A 117 24.36 -4.52 3.71
N LEU A 118 24.15 -3.22 3.97
CA LEU A 118 25.19 -2.27 4.36
C LEU A 118 25.32 -1.89 5.87
N PRO A 119 24.91 -2.67 6.90
CA PRO A 119 25.22 -2.31 8.28
C PRO A 119 26.72 -2.52 8.63
N LEU A 120 27.54 -3.03 7.70
CA LEU A 120 28.97 -3.30 7.90
C LEU A 120 29.91 -2.29 7.23
N LYS A 121 29.50 -1.03 7.04
CA LYS A 121 30.46 0.02 6.67
C LYS A 121 30.40 1.21 7.62
N GLY A 122 30.80 0.94 8.86
CA GLY A 122 31.44 1.96 9.68
C GLY A 122 32.75 2.36 9.00
N SER A 123 32.71 3.41 8.18
CA SER A 123 33.77 4.40 7.97
C SER A 123 33.46 5.22 6.72
N ASN A 124 33.08 6.48 6.98
CA ASN A 124 33.44 7.67 6.24
C ASN A 124 33.72 7.52 4.72
N SER A 125 32.69 7.74 3.89
CA SER A 125 32.89 8.15 2.48
C SER A 125 31.62 8.77 1.90
N SER A 126 31.36 10.00 2.33
CA SER A 126 30.55 10.96 1.56
C SER A 126 31.30 11.34 0.28
N SER A 127 31.21 10.52 -0.77
CA SER A 127 31.56 10.93 -2.15
C SER A 127 31.41 9.86 -3.23
N ALA A 128 31.18 8.58 -2.89
CA ALA A 128 31.30 7.52 -3.91
C ALA A 128 30.12 7.36 -4.88
N TRP A 129 28.96 7.98 -4.63
CA TRP A 129 27.74 7.73 -5.43
C TRP A 129 27.49 8.72 -6.57
N VAL A 130 28.31 9.77 -6.71
CA VAL A 130 28.15 10.74 -7.81
C VAL A 130 28.94 10.33 -9.07
N ALA A 131 29.75 9.26 -9.01
CA ALA A 131 30.65 8.86 -10.10
C ALA A 131 30.05 7.87 -11.13
N TRP A 132 28.75 7.59 -11.08
CA TRP A 132 28.06 6.73 -12.05
C TRP A 132 26.81 7.38 -12.66
N PHE A 133 26.89 8.68 -12.93
CA PHE A 133 26.18 9.38 -14.00
C PHE A 133 27.22 10.19 -14.80
#